data_AF-A0A0G0BRR5-F1
#
_entry.id   AF-A0A0G0BRR5-F1
#
_cell.length_a   1.000
_cell.length_b   1.000
_cell.length_c   1.000
_cell.angle_alpha   90.00
_cell.angle_beta   90.00
_cell.angle_gamma   90.00
#
_symmetry.space_group_name_H-M   'P 1'
#
loop_
_entity.id
_entity.type
_entity.pdbx_description
1 polymer ?
#
loop_
_entity_poly.entity_id
_entity_poly.type
_entity_poly.pdbx_seq_one_letter_code
_entity_poly.pdbx_strand_id
1 'polypeptide(L)'
;MLLFLIGLRGVNFMFWKRYLISFAITIIFFIGAFYLSNQLAQKKIDQVRVIQDKISTDILSTETRFILLGSSSCKHVQSSEEFEASLTEELSEMARRVKFMESQLGYDDERVLLIKNQYSLFQIKDYLLHRQIAERCGEEITTILSFHNLTCSDCKEQSIVLDEIHNKYPAVRIYWLDTDSNTPAVKTLVSMFDVKSTPTIVIGEKKYEGFQSIEVLSEIFDNIEKLKQKAIDLKAKQKSSKPTSTNIVPTVSPTSKNITTPVVSDTATTVESKTTTNAPEVKN
;
A
#
# COMPACT_ATOMS: atom_id res chain seq x y z
N MET A 1 21.61 34.77 -46.00
CA MET A 1 20.75 35.61 -46.87
C MET A 1 20.33 36.80 -46.03
N LEU A 2 20.82 38.04 -46.18
CA LEU A 2 21.65 38.65 -47.21
C LEU A 2 22.16 40.02 -46.67
N LEU A 3 22.85 40.07 -45.52
CA LEU A 3 23.33 41.35 -44.92
C LEU A 3 24.69 41.21 -44.22
N PHE A 4 25.67 40.58 -44.88
CA PHE A 4 27.04 40.41 -44.34
C PHE A 4 28.14 40.92 -45.27
N LEU A 5 27.83 41.86 -46.18
CA LEU A 5 28.74 42.27 -47.27
C LEU A 5 28.98 43.78 -47.43
N ILE A 6 29.04 44.54 -46.34
CA ILE A 6 29.53 45.93 -46.42
C ILE A 6 30.43 46.23 -45.22
N GLY A 7 31.73 46.43 -45.47
CA GLY A 7 32.59 47.10 -44.48
C GLY A 7 34.02 46.58 -44.27
N LEU A 8 34.65 45.87 -45.22
CA LEU A 8 36.11 45.65 -45.19
C LEU A 8 36.83 46.81 -45.87
N ARG A 9 37.03 47.92 -45.15
CA ARG A 9 38.04 48.94 -45.50
C ARG A 9 38.53 49.66 -44.24
N GLY A 10 39.79 49.39 -43.88
CA GLY A 10 40.58 50.22 -42.97
C GLY A 10 40.35 50.00 -41.47
N VAL A 11 40.52 48.77 -40.97
CA VAL A 11 40.55 48.57 -39.51
C VAL A 11 41.91 49.01 -38.97
N ASN A 12 41.94 50.21 -38.42
CA ASN A 12 42.98 50.65 -37.50
C ASN A 12 43.22 49.54 -36.45
N PHE A 13 44.41 48.93 -36.47
CA PHE A 13 44.85 47.81 -35.61
C PHE A 13 44.57 48.04 -34.11
N MET A 14 44.49 49.30 -33.68
CA MET A 14 44.20 49.71 -32.31
C MET A 14 42.73 49.54 -31.89
N PHE A 15 41.76 49.69 -32.80
CA PHE A 15 40.34 49.50 -32.47
C PHE A 15 39.97 48.02 -32.43
N TRP A 16 40.56 47.19 -33.32
CA TRP A 16 40.35 45.73 -33.33
C TRP A 16 40.68 45.09 -31.97
N LYS A 17 41.80 45.52 -31.35
CA LYS A 17 42.21 45.02 -30.03
C LYS A 17 41.16 45.29 -28.94
N ARG A 18 40.48 46.45 -28.98
CA ARG A 18 39.44 46.80 -28.00
C ARG A 18 38.17 45.95 -28.17
N TYR A 19 37.76 45.69 -29.41
CA TYR A 19 36.64 44.79 -29.70
C TYR A 19 36.95 43.35 -29.28
N LEU A 20 38.17 42.86 -29.51
CA LEU A 20 38.59 41.51 -29.12
C LEU A 20 38.55 41.31 -27.59
N ILE A 21 38.96 42.31 -26.82
CA ILE A 21 38.91 42.28 -25.34
C ILE A 21 37.45 42.21 -24.86
N SER A 22 36.56 43.02 -25.42
CA SER A 22 35.13 42.99 -25.05
C SER A 22 34.46 41.65 -25.36
N PHE A 23 34.83 41.02 -26.48
CA PHE A 23 34.34 39.71 -26.88
C PHE A 23 34.84 38.62 -25.93
N ALA A 24 36.11 38.66 -25.53
CA ALA A 24 36.68 37.72 -24.57
C ALA A 24 35.99 37.80 -23.19
N ILE A 25 35.73 39.01 -22.70
CA ILE A 25 35.02 39.21 -21.43
C ILE A 25 33.60 38.60 -21.50
N THR A 26 32.88 38.87 -22.59
CA THR A 26 31.52 38.34 -22.78
C THR A 26 31.52 36.80 -22.82
N ILE A 27 32.47 36.19 -23.53
CA ILE A 27 32.63 34.72 -23.56
C ILE A 27 32.85 34.15 -22.17
N ILE A 28 33.72 34.76 -21.36
CA ILE A 28 34.00 34.29 -20.00
C ILE A 28 32.74 34.32 -19.14
N PHE A 29 31.92 35.37 -19.25
CA PHE A 29 30.64 35.45 -18.55
C PHE A 29 29.66 34.35 -18.98
N PHE A 30 29.55 34.08 -20.29
CA PHE A 30 28.68 33.02 -20.79
C PHE A 30 29.15 31.62 -20.36
N ILE A 31 30.47 31.36 -20.40
CA ILE A 31 31.04 30.09 -19.93
C ILE A 31 30.78 29.91 -18.43
N GLY A 32 31.00 30.97 -17.63
CA GLY A 32 30.75 30.95 -16.19
C GLY A 32 29.27 30.70 -15.86
N ALA A 33 28.36 31.40 -16.52
CA ALA A 33 26.92 31.22 -16.35
C ALA A 33 26.46 29.82 -16.78
N PHE A 34 26.97 29.31 -17.91
CA PHE A 34 26.64 27.97 -18.41
C PHE A 34 27.14 26.86 -17.47
N TYR A 35 28.36 26.99 -16.95
CA TYR A 35 28.92 26.05 -15.98
C TYR A 35 28.10 26.00 -14.68
N LEU A 36 27.74 27.18 -14.14
CA LEU A 36 26.90 27.27 -12.94
C LEU A 36 25.48 26.75 -13.17
N SER A 37 24.89 27.05 -14.34
CA SER A 37 23.58 26.54 -14.74
C SER A 37 23.58 25.01 -14.83
N ASN A 38 24.60 24.41 -15.44
CA ASN A 38 24.69 22.97 -15.56
C ASN A 38 24.85 22.29 -14.18
N GLN A 39 25.66 22.86 -13.28
CA GLN A 39 25.78 22.36 -11.90
C GLN A 39 24.45 22.42 -11.13
N LEU A 40 23.67 23.50 -11.29
CA LEU A 40 22.34 23.62 -10.68
C LEU A 40 21.32 22.68 -11.33
N ALA A 41 21.41 22.46 -12.65
CA ALA A 41 20.54 21.55 -13.38
C ALA A 41 20.79 20.09 -12.96
N GLN A 42 22.04 19.66 -12.84
CA GLN A 42 22.37 18.31 -12.38
C GLN A 42 21.89 18.07 -10.94
N LYS A 43 22.07 19.04 -10.03
CA LYS A 43 21.54 18.93 -8.66
C LYS A 43 20.02 18.80 -8.61
N LYS A 44 19.28 19.48 -9.48
CA LYS A 44 17.83 19.33 -9.59
C LYS A 44 17.44 17.95 -10.15
N ILE A 45 18.16 17.46 -11.15
CA ILE A 45 17.92 16.13 -11.74
C ILE A 45 18.19 15.02 -10.72
N ASP A 46 19.29 15.13 -9.96
CA ASP A 46 19.64 14.16 -8.91
C ASP A 46 18.62 14.19 -7.76
N GLN A 47 18.13 15.36 -7.34
CA GLN A 47 17.08 15.46 -6.33
C GLN A 47 15.75 14.84 -6.80
N VAL A 48 15.37 15.03 -8.06
CA VAL A 48 14.16 14.41 -8.62
C VAL A 48 14.31 12.89 -8.70
N ARG A 49 15.47 12.38 -9.11
CA ARG A 49 15.76 10.93 -9.13
C ARG A 49 15.75 10.33 -7.73
N VAL A 50 16.39 10.97 -6.76
CA VAL A 50 16.39 10.52 -5.35
C VAL A 50 14.98 10.51 -4.76
N ILE A 51 14.12 11.47 -5.10
CA ILE A 51 12.72 11.48 -4.67
C ILE A 51 11.94 10.33 -5.33
N GLN A 52 12.13 10.08 -6.63
CA GLN A 52 11.48 8.96 -7.33
C GLN A 52 11.94 7.59 -6.82
N ASP A 53 13.23 7.42 -6.57
CA ASP A 53 13.81 6.17 -6.02
C ASP A 53 13.32 5.93 -4.59
N LYS A 54 13.21 6.98 -3.77
CA LYS A 54 12.67 6.88 -2.42
C LYS A 54 11.19 6.48 -2.43
N ILE A 55 10.37 7.11 -3.27
CA ILE A 55 8.95 6.77 -3.42
C ILE A 55 8.79 5.31 -3.89
N SER A 56 9.59 4.88 -4.86
CA SER A 56 9.53 3.51 -5.39
C SER A 56 9.93 2.49 -4.32
N THR A 57 10.96 2.79 -3.53
CA THR A 57 11.40 1.94 -2.41
C THR A 57 10.36 1.89 -1.30
N ASP A 58 9.79 3.03 -0.92
CA ASP A 58 8.75 3.11 0.11
C ASP A 58 7.49 2.33 -0.31
N ILE A 59 7.05 2.46 -1.56
CA ILE A 59 5.91 1.69 -2.12
C ILE A 59 6.21 0.18 -2.09
N LEU A 60 7.38 -0.23 -2.59
CA LEU A 60 7.76 -1.64 -2.64
C LEU A 60 7.92 -2.22 -1.24
N SER A 61 8.43 -1.44 -0.29
CA SER A 61 8.55 -1.79 1.12
C SER A 61 7.19 -2.03 1.75
N THR A 62 6.24 -1.11 1.56
CA THR A 62 4.85 -1.27 2.03
C THR A 62 4.19 -2.49 1.37
N GLU A 63 4.37 -2.70 0.07
CA GLU A 63 3.84 -3.90 -0.62
C GLU A 63 4.41 -5.20 -0.06
N THR A 64 5.73 -5.24 0.14
CA THR A 64 6.39 -6.37 0.77
C THR A 64 5.84 -6.61 2.16
N ARG A 65 5.61 -5.54 2.94
CA ARG A 65 5.01 -5.62 4.27
C ARG A 65 3.63 -6.24 4.21
N PHE A 66 2.72 -5.77 3.36
CA PHE A 66 1.37 -6.36 3.21
C PHE A 66 1.42 -7.85 2.84
N ILE A 67 2.34 -8.25 1.95
CA ILE A 67 2.52 -9.66 1.56
C ILE A 67 3.02 -10.51 2.74
N LEU A 68 3.98 -9.99 3.52
CA LEU A 68 4.51 -10.67 4.70
C LEU A 68 3.45 -10.82 5.79
N LEU A 69 2.68 -9.75 6.05
CA LEU A 69 1.57 -9.75 6.99
C LEU A 69 0.51 -10.77 6.56
N GLY A 70 0.18 -10.77 5.28
CA GLY A 70 -0.72 -11.73 4.66
C GLY A 70 -0.18 -13.16 4.60
N SER A 71 1.12 -13.40 4.83
CA SER A 71 1.74 -14.73 4.85
C SER A 71 2.11 -15.20 6.26
N SER A 72 1.85 -14.38 7.28
CA SER A 72 2.20 -14.67 8.67
C SER A 72 1.40 -15.85 9.23
N SER A 73 1.92 -16.45 10.31
CA SER A 73 1.23 -17.56 10.99
C SER A 73 0.02 -17.05 11.76
N CYS A 74 -1.09 -17.79 11.71
CA CYS A 74 -2.33 -17.42 12.40
C CYS A 74 -2.14 -17.16 13.91
N LYS A 75 -1.14 -17.79 14.53
CA LYS A 75 -0.81 -17.56 15.95
C LYS A 75 -0.38 -16.11 16.23
N HIS A 76 0.33 -15.47 15.29
CA HIS A 76 0.78 -14.08 15.45
C HIS A 76 -0.33 -13.08 15.12
N VAL A 77 -1.18 -13.38 14.13
CA VAL A 77 -2.36 -12.58 13.80
C VAL A 77 -3.31 -12.47 15.00
N GLN A 78 -3.61 -13.61 15.62
CA GLN A 78 -4.56 -13.72 16.74
C GLN A 78 -4.04 -13.08 18.05
N SER A 79 -2.74 -12.82 18.15
CA SER A 79 -2.08 -12.42 19.40
C SER A 79 -1.42 -11.04 19.38
N SER A 80 -1.48 -10.30 18.28
CA SER A 80 -0.77 -9.03 18.17
C SER A 80 -1.72 -7.87 17.88
N GLU A 81 -2.17 -7.22 18.96
CA GLU A 81 -2.70 -5.84 18.91
C GLU A 81 -1.73 -4.91 18.14
N GLU A 82 -0.42 -5.20 18.18
CA GLU A 82 0.64 -4.48 17.46
C GLU A 82 0.53 -4.59 15.92
N PHE A 83 0.12 -5.75 15.39
CA PHE A 83 -0.10 -5.95 13.96
C PHE A 83 -1.21 -5.03 13.45
N GLU A 84 -2.33 -5.01 14.17
CA GLU A 84 -3.48 -4.21 13.82
C GLU A 84 -3.26 -2.72 14.06
N ALA A 85 -2.56 -2.37 15.14
CA ALA A 85 -2.22 -0.99 15.45
C ALA A 85 -1.36 -0.36 14.35
N SER A 86 -0.35 -1.07 13.84
CA SER A 86 0.53 -0.50 12.82
C SER A 86 -0.14 -0.29 11.46
N LEU A 87 -1.00 -1.22 11.02
CA LEU A 87 -1.77 -1.05 9.78
C LEU A 87 -2.79 0.09 9.90
N THR A 88 -3.46 0.15 11.05
CA THR A 88 -4.43 1.20 11.36
C THR A 88 -3.75 2.58 11.44
N GLU A 89 -2.52 2.66 11.94
CA GLU A 89 -1.73 3.90 12.00
C GLU A 89 -1.42 4.44 10.60
N GLU A 90 -0.94 3.59 9.67
CA GLU A 90 -0.64 4.00 8.29
C GLU A 90 -1.89 4.53 7.57
N LEU A 91 -3.01 3.80 7.69
CA LEU A 91 -4.30 4.24 7.13
C LEU A 91 -4.79 5.56 7.75
N SER A 92 -4.63 5.72 9.06
CA SER A 92 -5.04 6.93 9.79
C SER A 92 -4.18 8.15 9.42
N GLU A 93 -2.88 7.96 9.21
CA GLU A 93 -1.97 9.01 8.75
C GLU A 93 -2.36 9.47 7.34
N MET A 94 -2.62 8.53 6.44
CA MET A 94 -3.09 8.83 5.09
C MET A 94 -4.42 9.59 5.10
N ALA A 95 -5.39 9.16 5.92
CA ALA A 95 -6.68 9.85 6.05
C ALA A 95 -6.52 11.30 6.57
N ARG A 96 -5.67 11.51 7.58
CA ARG A 96 -5.35 12.87 8.08
C ARG A 96 -4.72 13.73 7.00
N ARG A 97 -3.83 13.16 6.19
CA ARG A 97 -3.15 13.86 5.10
C ARG A 97 -4.12 14.25 3.98
N VAL A 98 -5.03 13.36 3.59
CA VAL A 98 -6.12 13.66 2.64
C VAL A 98 -6.93 14.84 3.14
N LYS A 99 -7.45 14.76 4.38
CA LYS A 99 -8.27 15.82 4.99
C LYS A 99 -7.54 17.16 5.06
N PHE A 100 -6.26 17.14 5.44
CA PHE A 100 -5.42 18.32 5.46
C PHE A 100 -5.29 18.94 4.06
N MET A 101 -4.93 18.14 3.05
CA MET A 101 -4.75 18.65 1.69
C MET A 101 -6.07 19.17 1.09
N GLU A 102 -7.19 18.48 1.31
CA GLU A 102 -8.53 18.93 0.91
C GLU A 102 -8.85 20.31 1.51
N SER A 103 -8.56 20.50 2.80
CA SER A 103 -8.80 21.79 3.48
C SER A 103 -7.97 22.95 2.93
N GLN A 104 -6.78 22.67 2.38
CA GLN A 104 -5.84 23.70 1.93
C GLN A 104 -6.00 24.02 0.44
N LEU A 105 -6.28 23.01 -0.38
CA LEU A 105 -6.21 23.09 -1.84
C LEU A 105 -7.59 22.97 -2.51
N GLY A 106 -8.60 22.48 -1.78
CA GLY A 106 -9.91 22.15 -2.33
C GLY A 106 -9.98 20.71 -2.82
N TYR A 107 -11.20 20.20 -2.94
CA TYR A 107 -11.49 18.80 -3.24
C TYR A 107 -11.00 18.36 -4.64
N ASP A 108 -11.14 19.25 -5.64
CA ASP A 108 -10.87 18.93 -7.05
C ASP A 108 -9.41 19.17 -7.48
N ASP A 109 -8.52 19.58 -6.56
CA ASP A 109 -7.11 19.78 -6.88
C ASP A 109 -6.45 18.45 -7.28
N GLU A 110 -5.67 18.44 -8.37
CA GLU A 110 -5.03 17.21 -8.88
C GLU A 110 -4.15 16.51 -7.83
N ARG A 111 -3.52 17.27 -6.93
CA ARG A 111 -2.68 16.73 -5.85
C ARG A 111 -3.54 16.08 -4.76
N VAL A 112 -4.74 16.61 -4.52
CA VAL A 112 -5.74 16.03 -3.61
C VAL A 112 -6.30 14.74 -4.21
N LEU A 113 -6.65 14.74 -5.49
CA LEU A 113 -7.09 13.54 -6.20
C LEU A 113 -6.03 12.44 -6.17
N LEU A 114 -4.74 12.79 -6.35
CA LEU A 114 -3.64 11.84 -6.26
C LEU A 114 -3.56 11.16 -4.88
N ILE A 115 -3.60 11.93 -3.78
CA ILE A 115 -3.52 11.36 -2.43
C ILE A 115 -4.77 10.55 -2.07
N LYS A 116 -5.96 10.96 -2.53
CA LYS A 116 -7.20 10.19 -2.37
C LYS A 116 -7.13 8.84 -3.09
N ASN A 117 -6.56 8.80 -4.29
CA ASN A 117 -6.35 7.55 -5.02
C ASN A 117 -5.38 6.62 -4.26
N GLN A 118 -4.30 7.17 -3.71
CA GLN A 118 -3.37 6.40 -2.86
C GLN A 118 -4.08 5.86 -1.61
N TYR A 119 -4.87 6.69 -0.92
CA TYR A 119 -5.65 6.27 0.24
C TYR A 119 -6.65 5.16 -0.10
N SER A 120 -7.35 5.27 -1.24
CA SER A 120 -8.27 4.23 -1.72
C SER A 120 -7.53 2.91 -1.98
N LEU A 121 -6.34 2.94 -2.58
CA LEU A 121 -5.53 1.73 -2.80
C LEU A 121 -5.08 1.10 -1.48
N PHE A 122 -4.70 1.88 -0.49
CA PHE A 122 -4.35 1.38 0.84
C PHE A 122 -5.53 0.69 1.52
N GLN A 123 -6.73 1.29 1.47
CA GLN A 123 -7.96 0.69 2.00
C GLN A 123 -8.28 -0.65 1.32
N ILE A 124 -8.11 -0.74 0.00
CA ILE A 124 -8.34 -1.98 -0.74
C ILE A 124 -7.31 -3.05 -0.35
N LYS A 125 -6.02 -2.70 -0.21
CA LYS A 125 -4.99 -3.63 0.25
C LYS A 125 -5.30 -4.18 1.63
N ASP A 126 -5.73 -3.32 2.55
CA ASP A 126 -6.12 -3.72 3.90
C ASP A 126 -7.36 -4.63 3.88
N TYR A 127 -8.39 -4.31 3.10
CA TYR A 127 -9.55 -5.18 2.89
C TYR A 127 -9.16 -6.58 2.39
N LEU A 128 -8.30 -6.65 1.36
CA LEU A 128 -7.84 -7.91 0.78
C LEU A 128 -7.01 -8.73 1.78
N LEU A 129 -6.16 -8.06 2.55
CA LEU A 129 -5.36 -8.70 3.60
C LEU A 129 -6.26 -9.36 4.64
N HIS A 130 -7.24 -8.61 5.17
CA HIS A 130 -8.17 -9.14 6.16
C HIS A 130 -9.02 -10.30 5.62
N ARG A 131 -9.45 -10.22 4.36
CA ARG A 131 -10.15 -11.33 3.69
C ARG A 131 -9.27 -12.57 3.58
N GLN A 132 -8.01 -12.41 3.17
CA GLN A 132 -7.06 -13.52 3.07
C GLN A 132 -6.77 -14.17 4.44
N ILE A 133 -6.67 -13.35 5.49
CA ILE A 133 -6.52 -13.82 6.87
C ILE A 133 -7.77 -14.57 7.32
N ALA A 134 -8.97 -14.04 7.06
CA ALA A 134 -10.22 -14.69 7.41
C ALA A 134 -10.35 -16.07 6.76
N GLU A 135 -10.05 -16.17 5.46
CA GLU A 135 -10.09 -17.43 4.71
C GLU A 135 -9.10 -18.47 5.24
N ARG A 136 -7.90 -18.05 5.67
CA ARG A 136 -6.85 -18.97 6.15
C ARG A 136 -6.99 -19.34 7.62
N CYS A 137 -7.26 -18.36 8.48
CA CYS A 137 -7.19 -18.49 9.93
C CYS A 137 -8.57 -18.66 10.57
N GLY A 138 -9.66 -18.41 9.83
CA GLY A 138 -11.02 -18.46 10.37
C GLY A 138 -11.31 -17.32 11.36
N GLU A 139 -10.53 -16.24 11.29
CA GLU A 139 -10.72 -15.00 12.04
C GLU A 139 -11.48 -14.01 11.17
N GLU A 140 -12.79 -13.90 11.40
CA GLU A 140 -13.63 -12.99 10.64
C GLU A 140 -13.64 -11.60 11.29
N ILE A 141 -12.87 -10.69 10.71
CA ILE A 141 -13.05 -9.25 10.92
C ILE A 141 -14.21 -8.80 10.05
N THR A 142 -15.20 -8.14 10.65
CA THR A 142 -16.34 -7.65 9.90
C THR A 142 -15.90 -6.39 9.14
N THR A 143 -15.99 -6.44 7.82
CA THR A 143 -15.61 -5.34 6.94
C THR A 143 -16.85 -4.71 6.31
N ILE A 144 -16.82 -3.39 6.14
CA ILE A 144 -17.81 -2.61 5.39
C ILE A 144 -17.07 -1.92 4.24
N LEU A 145 -17.50 -2.18 3.01
CA LEU A 145 -17.14 -1.35 1.86
C LEU A 145 -18.24 -0.31 1.67
N SER A 146 -17.92 0.96 1.85
CA SER A 146 -18.84 2.09 1.67
C SER A 146 -18.51 2.80 0.37
N PHE A 147 -19.38 2.66 -0.64
CA PHE A 147 -19.23 3.29 -1.94
C PHE A 147 -19.97 4.62 -1.97
N HIS A 148 -19.26 5.68 -2.32
CA HIS A 148 -19.80 7.04 -2.39
C HIS A 148 -19.34 7.77 -3.66
N ASN A 149 -19.93 8.93 -3.95
CA ASN A 149 -19.52 9.83 -5.03
C ASN A 149 -19.86 11.29 -4.68
N LEU A 150 -19.41 12.23 -5.50
CA LEU A 150 -19.65 13.67 -5.30
C LEU A 150 -21.11 14.08 -5.42
N THR A 151 -21.87 13.42 -6.30
CA THR A 151 -23.27 13.76 -6.61
C THR A 151 -24.28 13.18 -5.62
N CYS A 152 -23.81 12.41 -4.64
CA CYS A 152 -24.63 11.66 -3.71
C CYS A 152 -25.13 12.54 -2.56
N SER A 153 -26.44 12.77 -2.51
CA SER A 153 -27.05 13.59 -1.45
C SER A 153 -26.88 12.97 -0.06
N ASP A 154 -27.03 11.64 0.03
CA ASP A 154 -27.17 10.94 1.32
C ASP A 154 -25.83 10.36 1.82
N CYS A 155 -24.74 10.50 1.05
CA CYS A 155 -23.45 9.90 1.39
C CYS A 155 -22.81 10.53 2.63
N LYS A 156 -23.09 11.81 2.88
CA LYS A 156 -22.60 12.51 4.07
C LYS A 156 -23.27 11.95 5.32
N GLU A 157 -24.59 11.84 5.30
CA GLU A 157 -25.39 11.27 6.37
C GLU A 157 -25.01 9.80 6.59
N GLN A 158 -24.83 9.03 5.51
CA GLN A 158 -24.36 7.64 5.60
C GLN A 158 -22.99 7.55 6.27
N SER A 159 -22.05 8.45 5.97
CA SER A 159 -20.74 8.47 6.61
C SER A 159 -20.84 8.71 8.12
N ILE A 160 -21.72 9.60 8.57
CA ILE A 160 -21.94 9.87 10.00
C ILE A 160 -22.48 8.61 10.69
N VAL A 161 -23.46 7.94 10.08
CA VAL A 161 -24.00 6.68 10.61
C VAL A 161 -22.91 5.60 10.70
N LEU A 162 -22.04 5.50 9.68
CA LEU A 162 -20.93 4.56 9.69
C LEU A 162 -19.90 4.87 10.77
N ASP A 163 -19.61 6.14 11.03
CA ASP A 163 -18.76 6.56 12.15
C ASP A 163 -19.36 6.14 13.50
N GLU A 164 -20.68 6.29 13.68
CA GLU A 164 -21.39 5.81 14.87
C GLU A 164 -21.32 4.28 15.02
N ILE A 165 -21.47 3.54 13.92
CA ILE A 165 -21.28 2.08 13.91
C ILE A 165 -19.86 1.69 14.30
N HIS A 166 -18.84 2.36 13.77
CA HIS A 166 -17.45 2.09 14.15
C HIS A 166 -17.20 2.38 15.63
N ASN A 167 -17.75 3.47 16.16
CA ASN A 167 -17.64 3.80 17.58
C ASN A 167 -18.32 2.76 18.49
N LYS A 168 -19.47 2.22 18.06
CA LYS A 168 -20.21 1.20 18.81
C LYS A 168 -19.57 -0.18 18.70
N TYR A 169 -18.99 -0.51 17.54
CA TYR A 169 -18.34 -1.79 17.25
C TYR A 169 -16.91 -1.57 16.75
N PRO A 170 -15.93 -1.33 17.64
CA PRO A 170 -14.55 -0.98 17.25
C PRO A 170 -13.82 -2.04 16.41
N ALA A 171 -14.27 -3.29 16.46
CA ALA A 171 -13.75 -4.39 15.65
C ALA A 171 -14.21 -4.34 14.18
N VAL A 172 -15.16 -3.46 13.84
CA VAL A 172 -15.64 -3.28 12.46
C VAL A 172 -14.70 -2.35 11.71
N ARG A 173 -14.22 -2.83 10.56
CA ARG A 173 -13.42 -2.01 9.64
C ARG A 173 -14.29 -1.44 8.54
N ILE A 174 -14.16 -0.14 8.30
CA ILE A 174 -14.92 0.58 7.29
C ILE A 174 -13.94 1.13 6.25
N TYR A 175 -14.25 0.90 4.98
CA TYR A 175 -13.47 1.36 3.85
C TYR A 175 -14.33 2.27 2.97
N TRP A 176 -13.97 3.54 2.88
CA TRP A 176 -14.65 4.55 2.07
C TRP A 176 -14.04 4.59 0.66
N LEU A 177 -14.82 4.17 -0.32
CA LEU A 177 -14.42 4.02 -1.71
C LEU A 177 -15.17 5.02 -2.59
N ASP A 178 -14.41 5.97 -3.14
CA ASP A 178 -14.91 6.99 -4.06
C ASP A 178 -15.09 6.40 -5.46
N THR A 179 -16.33 6.26 -5.90
CA THR A 179 -16.66 5.70 -7.22
C THR A 179 -16.33 6.64 -8.38
N ASP A 180 -16.13 7.94 -8.11
CA ASP A 180 -15.63 8.90 -9.10
C ASP A 180 -14.10 8.81 -9.27
N SER A 181 -13.41 8.06 -8.39
CA SER A 181 -11.97 7.85 -8.48
C SER A 181 -11.58 7.17 -9.80
N ASN A 182 -10.52 7.66 -10.43
CA ASN A 182 -9.96 7.02 -11.62
C ASN A 182 -9.09 5.78 -11.31
N THR A 183 -9.20 5.21 -10.10
CA THR A 183 -8.40 4.07 -9.69
C THR A 183 -8.99 2.76 -10.25
N PRO A 184 -8.23 1.98 -11.07
CA PRO A 184 -8.74 0.72 -11.63
C PRO A 184 -9.20 -0.28 -10.57
N ALA A 185 -8.53 -0.34 -9.42
CA ALA A 185 -8.90 -1.23 -8.33
C ALA A 185 -10.29 -0.92 -7.74
N VAL A 186 -10.63 0.37 -7.59
CA VAL A 186 -11.95 0.79 -7.11
C VAL A 186 -13.02 0.40 -8.13
N LYS A 187 -12.78 0.66 -9.42
CA LYS A 187 -13.69 0.27 -10.52
C LYS A 187 -13.92 -1.24 -10.57
N THR A 188 -12.90 -2.04 -10.30
CA THR A 188 -13.02 -3.50 -10.18
C THR A 188 -13.93 -3.88 -9.02
N LEU A 189 -13.80 -3.27 -7.84
CA LEU A 189 -14.68 -3.55 -6.71
C LEU A 189 -16.13 -3.12 -6.98
N VAL A 190 -16.33 -1.94 -7.57
CA VAL A 190 -17.65 -1.47 -8.02
C VAL A 190 -18.31 -2.49 -8.94
N SER A 191 -17.55 -3.02 -9.91
CA SER A 191 -18.04 -4.03 -10.86
C SER A 191 -18.30 -5.38 -10.19
N MET A 192 -17.40 -5.82 -9.31
CA MET A 192 -17.47 -7.10 -8.60
C MET A 192 -18.71 -7.19 -7.71
N PHE A 193 -19.08 -6.08 -7.06
CA PHE A 193 -20.25 -6.01 -6.19
C PHE A 193 -21.51 -5.48 -6.91
N ASP A 194 -21.46 -5.25 -8.22
CA ASP A 194 -22.56 -4.71 -9.03
C ASP A 194 -23.13 -3.40 -8.42
N VAL A 195 -22.25 -2.47 -8.04
CA VAL A 195 -22.66 -1.18 -7.43
C VAL A 195 -23.14 -0.23 -8.52
N LYS A 196 -24.44 0.11 -8.50
CA LYS A 196 -25.10 0.95 -9.53
C LYS A 196 -25.44 2.36 -9.05
N SER A 197 -25.59 2.54 -7.74
CA SER A 197 -25.97 3.79 -7.11
C SER A 197 -25.14 4.02 -5.84
N THR A 198 -25.11 5.27 -5.39
CA THR A 198 -24.49 5.68 -4.13
C THR A 198 -25.54 6.42 -3.28
N PRO A 199 -25.52 6.27 -1.94
CA PRO A 199 -24.60 5.42 -1.18
C PRO A 199 -24.95 3.95 -1.38
N THR A 200 -23.93 3.10 -1.40
CA THR A 200 -24.09 1.65 -1.33
C THR A 200 -23.09 1.11 -0.34
N ILE A 201 -23.53 0.29 0.59
CA ILE A 201 -22.64 -0.40 1.52
C ILE A 201 -22.64 -1.90 1.23
N VAL A 202 -21.49 -2.54 1.41
CA VAL A 202 -21.34 -3.98 1.32
C VAL A 202 -20.77 -4.49 2.63
N ILE A 203 -21.49 -5.39 3.28
CA ILE A 203 -21.09 -6.04 4.53
C ILE A 203 -20.86 -7.52 4.23
N GLY A 204 -19.60 -7.96 4.23
CA GLY A 204 -19.22 -9.28 3.73
C GLY A 204 -19.54 -9.41 2.23
N GLU A 205 -20.50 -10.25 1.88
CA GLU A 205 -20.97 -10.44 0.49
C GLU A 205 -22.36 -9.83 0.23
N LYS A 206 -22.96 -9.19 1.23
CA LYS A 206 -24.31 -8.61 1.11
C LYS A 206 -24.24 -7.13 0.79
N LYS A 207 -24.86 -6.74 -0.32
CA LYS A 207 -25.01 -5.35 -0.77
C LYS A 207 -26.29 -4.73 -0.20
N TYR A 208 -26.20 -3.49 0.26
CA TYR A 208 -27.33 -2.65 0.69
C TYR A 208 -27.24 -1.33 -0.06
N GLU A 209 -28.26 -1.07 -0.89
CA GLU A 209 -28.32 0.13 -1.73
C GLU A 209 -29.14 1.23 -1.04
N GLY A 210 -28.74 2.48 -1.23
CA GLY A 210 -29.37 3.63 -0.60
C GLY A 210 -28.97 3.79 0.86
N PHE A 211 -29.48 4.87 1.47
CA PHE A 211 -29.20 5.21 2.85
C PHE A 211 -29.67 4.11 3.82
N GLN A 212 -28.78 3.71 4.72
CA GLN A 212 -29.01 2.75 5.79
C GLN A 212 -28.92 3.46 7.14
N SER A 213 -30.02 3.41 7.92
CA SER A 213 -30.07 4.07 9.22
C SER A 213 -29.26 3.32 10.28
N ILE A 214 -28.96 4.01 11.38
CA ILE A 214 -28.20 3.44 12.50
C ILE A 214 -28.92 2.23 13.13
N GLU A 215 -30.25 2.22 13.14
CA GLU A 215 -31.05 1.11 13.68
C GLU A 215 -30.89 -0.15 12.84
N VAL A 216 -31.01 -0.01 11.50
CA VAL A 216 -30.86 -1.13 10.55
C VAL A 216 -29.46 -1.73 10.67
N LEU A 217 -28.43 -0.89 10.68
CA LEU A 217 -27.05 -1.36 10.81
C LEU A 217 -26.79 -1.97 12.17
N SER A 218 -27.25 -1.35 13.26
CA SER A 218 -27.10 -1.90 14.61
C SER A 218 -27.71 -3.30 14.73
N GLU A 219 -28.90 -3.52 14.17
CA GLU A 219 -29.52 -4.85 14.17
C GLU A 219 -28.68 -5.89 13.42
N ILE A 220 -28.12 -5.51 12.27
CA ILE A 220 -27.22 -6.37 11.49
C ILE A 220 -25.99 -6.74 12.33
N PHE A 221 -25.32 -5.78 12.95
CA PHE A 221 -24.11 -6.02 13.73
C PHE A 221 -24.38 -6.79 15.02
N ASP A 222 -25.45 -6.49 15.75
CA ASP A 222 -25.87 -7.25 16.94
C ASP A 222 -26.11 -8.73 16.59
N ASN A 223 -26.71 -9.00 15.43
CA ASN A 223 -26.91 -10.37 14.95
C ASN A 223 -25.58 -11.05 14.58
N ILE A 224 -24.65 -10.33 13.95
CA ILE A 224 -23.31 -10.84 13.63
C ILE A 224 -22.56 -11.21 14.92
N GLU A 225 -22.56 -10.35 15.94
CA GLU A 225 -21.90 -10.63 17.22
C GLU A 225 -22.48 -11.86 17.93
N LYS A 226 -23.82 -11.98 17.96
CA LYS A 226 -24.49 -13.16 18.52
C LYS A 226 -24.07 -14.45 17.81
N LEU A 227 -23.94 -14.42 16.48
CA LEU A 227 -23.49 -15.58 15.70
C LEU A 227 -22.02 -15.91 15.98
N LYS A 228 -21.14 -14.90 16.07
CA LYS A 228 -19.73 -15.08 16.44
C LYS A 228 -19.61 -15.70 17.83
N GLN A 229 -20.33 -15.21 18.82
CA GLN A 229 -20.29 -15.75 20.18
C GLN A 229 -20.76 -17.21 20.22
N LYS A 230 -21.87 -17.53 19.54
CA LYS A 230 -22.36 -18.91 19.45
C LYS A 230 -21.32 -19.85 18.81
N ALA A 231 -20.60 -19.40 17.79
CA ALA A 231 -19.53 -20.19 17.17
C ALA A 231 -18.35 -20.42 18.11
N ILE A 232 -17.98 -19.43 18.92
CA ILE A 232 -16.93 -19.55 19.96
C ILE A 232 -17.35 -20.58 21.02
N ASP A 233 -18.59 -20.49 21.51
CA ASP A 233 -19.10 -21.41 22.54
C ASP A 233 -19.14 -22.87 22.05
N LEU A 234 -19.46 -23.09 20.77
CA LEU A 234 -19.43 -24.42 20.14
C LEU A 234 -18.00 -24.97 20.03
N LYS A 235 -17.03 -24.13 19.64
CA LYS A 235 -15.60 -24.52 19.57
C LYS A 235 -15.03 -24.84 20.97
N ALA A 236 -15.46 -24.12 22.01
CA ALA A 236 -15.05 -24.37 23.38
C ALA A 236 -15.58 -25.72 23.91
N LYS A 237 -16.83 -26.07 23.62
CA LYS A 237 -17.43 -27.36 24.00
C LYS A 237 -16.75 -28.56 23.34
N GLN A 238 -16.26 -28.42 22.11
CA GLN A 238 -15.54 -29.49 21.41
C GLN A 238 -14.15 -29.79 22.02
N LYS A 239 -13.42 -28.78 22.51
CA LYS A 239 -12.13 -28.97 23.21
C LYS A 239 -12.24 -29.70 24.56
N SER A 240 -13.41 -29.69 25.20
CA SER A 240 -13.66 -30.35 26.50
C SER A 240 -13.97 -31.85 26.40
N SER A 241 -14.05 -32.44 25.20
CA SER A 241 -14.51 -33.83 24.99
C SER A 241 -13.42 -34.82 24.54
N LYS A 242 -12.15 -34.42 24.48
CA LYS A 242 -11.04 -35.34 24.14
C LYS A 242 -10.58 -36.08 25.42
N PRO A 243 -10.67 -37.43 25.48
CA PRO A 243 -10.26 -38.17 26.67
C PRO A 243 -8.73 -38.14 26.81
N THR A 244 -8.29 -37.70 27.98
CA THR A 244 -6.91 -37.86 28.48
C THR A 244 -6.64 -39.35 28.64
N SER A 245 -5.87 -39.94 27.71
CA SER A 245 -5.25 -41.24 27.93
C SER A 245 -4.04 -41.05 28.85
N THR A 246 -4.27 -41.30 30.13
CA THR A 246 -3.24 -41.55 31.14
C THR A 246 -2.36 -42.71 30.70
N ASN A 247 -1.04 -42.53 30.65
CA ASN A 247 -0.09 -43.63 30.83
C ASN A 247 1.21 -43.13 31.47
N ILE A 248 1.20 -43.22 32.80
CA ILE A 248 2.24 -43.75 33.70
C ILE A 248 3.67 -43.77 33.15
N VAL A 249 4.49 -42.90 33.72
CA VAL A 249 5.96 -42.96 33.79
C VAL A 249 6.39 -44.17 34.63
N PRO A 250 7.43 -44.91 34.22
CA PRO A 250 8.38 -45.46 35.17
C PRO A 250 9.77 -44.85 34.98
N THR A 251 10.23 -44.22 36.04
CA THR A 251 11.60 -43.79 36.31
C THR A 251 12.50 -45.01 36.51
N VAL A 252 13.56 -45.17 35.68
CA VAL A 252 14.82 -45.79 36.12
C VAL A 252 15.99 -45.18 35.34
N SER A 253 16.96 -44.64 36.08
CA SER A 253 18.36 -44.41 35.71
C SER A 253 19.18 -45.05 36.85
N PRO A 254 20.50 -45.36 36.76
CA PRO A 254 21.49 -44.97 35.75
C PRO A 254 22.39 -46.14 35.28
N THR A 255 23.36 -45.92 34.37
CA THR A 255 24.80 -46.20 34.58
C THR A 255 25.63 -45.92 33.31
N SER A 256 26.72 -45.18 33.53
CA SER A 256 27.87 -44.84 32.69
C SER A 256 28.49 -45.98 31.84
N LYS A 257 28.93 -45.67 30.60
CA LYS A 257 30.34 -45.86 30.15
C LYS A 257 30.64 -45.32 28.74
N ASN A 258 31.77 -44.61 28.69
CA ASN A 258 32.79 -44.46 27.64
C ASN A 258 32.58 -43.64 26.34
N ILE A 259 33.16 -42.43 26.42
CA ILE A 259 34.13 -41.80 25.51
C ILE A 259 34.72 -42.75 24.43
N THR A 260 34.64 -42.34 23.16
CA THR A 260 35.73 -42.37 22.15
C THR A 260 35.30 -41.54 20.91
N THR A 261 35.93 -40.38 20.69
CA THR A 261 36.11 -39.73 19.38
C THR A 261 36.98 -40.63 18.49
N PRO A 262 36.94 -40.62 17.13
CA PRO A 262 37.22 -39.40 16.34
C PRO A 262 36.61 -39.33 14.91
N VAL A 263 37.04 -38.28 14.20
CA VAL A 263 37.27 -38.18 12.75
C VAL A 263 36.28 -37.31 11.96
N VAL A 264 36.79 -36.12 11.66
CA VAL A 264 36.47 -35.26 10.52
C VAL A 264 36.74 -36.00 9.22
N SER A 265 35.82 -35.94 8.26
CA SER A 265 36.17 -36.03 6.83
C SER A 265 35.15 -35.30 5.99
N ASP A 266 35.66 -34.31 5.28
CA ASP A 266 35.05 -33.59 4.18
C ASP A 266 34.60 -34.55 3.07
N THR A 267 33.48 -34.23 2.41
CA THR A 267 33.37 -34.49 0.97
C THR A 267 32.40 -33.50 0.35
N ALA A 268 32.97 -32.63 -0.48
CA ALA A 268 32.25 -31.85 -1.47
C ALA A 268 31.67 -32.80 -2.53
N THR A 269 30.46 -32.54 -3.01
CA THR A 269 30.02 -33.02 -4.32
C THR A 269 29.15 -31.97 -4.99
N THR A 270 29.72 -31.45 -6.07
CA THR A 270 29.17 -30.64 -7.15
C THR A 270 27.85 -31.20 -7.67
N VAL A 271 26.82 -30.37 -7.81
CA VAL A 271 25.68 -30.67 -8.70
C VAL A 271 25.55 -29.56 -9.72
N GLU A 272 25.50 -30.05 -10.95
CA GLU A 272 25.71 -29.42 -12.24
C GLU A 272 24.48 -28.62 -12.70
N SER A 273 24.77 -27.49 -13.34
CA SER A 273 23.83 -26.62 -14.03
C SER A 273 23.28 -27.29 -15.29
N LYS A 274 21.95 -27.28 -15.48
CA LYS A 274 21.32 -27.50 -16.79
C LYS A 274 20.24 -26.44 -17.05
N THR A 275 20.70 -25.35 -17.65
CA THR A 275 19.90 -24.37 -18.39
C THR A 275 19.22 -25.06 -19.59
N THR A 276 17.90 -25.03 -19.66
CA THR A 276 17.17 -25.30 -20.91
C THR A 276 16.28 -24.12 -21.25
N THR A 277 16.71 -23.43 -22.30
CA THR A 277 16.05 -22.35 -23.02
C THR A 277 14.90 -22.96 -23.84
N ASN A 278 13.67 -22.45 -23.68
CA ASN A 278 12.59 -22.69 -24.64
C ASN A 278 11.95 -21.35 -25.01
N ALA A 279 12.16 -20.96 -26.27
CA ALA A 279 11.43 -19.90 -26.96
C ALA A 279 10.14 -20.48 -27.57
N PRO A 280 9.04 -19.72 -27.67
CA PRO A 280 7.88 -20.15 -28.43
C PRO A 280 7.97 -19.75 -29.91
N GLU A 281 7.72 -20.74 -30.74
CA GLU A 281 7.59 -20.69 -32.20
C GLU A 281 6.25 -20.05 -32.59
N VAL A 282 6.33 -19.07 -33.50
CA VAL A 282 5.21 -18.43 -34.20
C VAL A 282 4.72 -19.36 -35.30
N LYS A 283 3.41 -19.65 -35.35
CA LYS A 283 2.74 -20.18 -36.55
C LYS A 283 1.43 -19.44 -36.82
N ASN A 284 1.43 -18.81 -38.00
CA ASN A 284 0.37 -18.43 -38.93
C ASN A 284 -1.00 -18.01 -38.39
#